data_AF-A0A2P5MSI0-F1
#
_entry.id   AF-A0A2P5MSI0-F1
#
_cell.length_a   1.000
_cell.length_b   1.000
_cell.length_c   1.000
_cell.angle_alpha   90.00
_cell.angle_beta   90.00
_cell.angle_gamma   90.00
#
_symmetry.space_group_name_H-M   'P 1'
#
loop_
_entity.id
_entity.type
_entity.pdbx_description
1 polymer ?
#
loop_
_entity_poly.entity_id
_entity_poly.type
_entity_poly.pdbx_seq_one_letter_code
_entity_poly.pdbx_strand_id
1 'polypeptide(L)'
;GHAAFPLGLVATGFGYTVNNSGFAGTGSFSNMPTRAVTVAGSNFINCTGTTAILNIPATGNYATDNKNWSITNTKVWGAAVGGIKVPPFVAGAPATVTGCDCSGSTGLGFDIQSPCNFRSNTAEGNSLGGINFQSIQGMASYTLTARGNTVGEILLNNADVEIYGLDTNTVGGSAVPQIMVPGSAAGRAVVYNWTQYTGGAPAKVLTSLGSPGSGRTAGNSVSSQKEGGVAGNNTTYSDFGTVTTTGVVGQPGSGIAWKLSPDADALSGSPLSINVGKIACPANVPTTVKYWAKLSAAGPTARLRVPGGRYAGVGSPGTDVVSAAITGTTFAQVSVTFTPTEYAVVDIFADVWGSSTQNLVVSGPVVLSQ
;
A
#
# COMPACT_ATOMS: atom_id res chain seq x y z
N GLY A 1 -2.57 -30.07 -25.85
CA GLY A 1 -1.45 -31.03 -25.91
C GLY A 1 -0.43 -30.64 -24.88
N HIS A 2 0.09 -31.59 -24.09
CA HIS A 2 1.22 -31.36 -23.21
C HIS A 2 2.49 -31.42 -24.05
N ALA A 3 3.01 -30.26 -24.43
CA ALA A 3 4.32 -30.18 -25.07
C ALA A 3 5.29 -29.70 -24.00
N ALA A 4 6.39 -30.43 -23.78
CA ALA A 4 7.55 -29.82 -23.17
C ALA A 4 7.96 -28.65 -24.08
N PHE A 5 8.06 -27.43 -23.54
CA PHE A 5 8.70 -26.35 -24.29
C PHE A 5 10.12 -26.83 -24.62
N PRO A 6 10.62 -26.70 -25.87
CA PRO A 6 11.99 -27.09 -26.15
C PRO A 6 12.91 -26.33 -25.18
N LEU A 7 13.69 -27.11 -24.42
CA LEU A 7 14.82 -26.63 -23.64
C LEU A 7 15.64 -25.70 -24.54
N GLY A 8 15.62 -24.41 -24.23
CA GLY A 8 16.38 -23.39 -24.96
C GLY A 8 15.64 -22.75 -26.12
N LEU A 9 14.68 -21.87 -25.83
CA LEU A 9 14.39 -20.76 -26.76
C LEU A 9 15.51 -19.72 -26.63
N VAL A 10 16.71 -20.05 -27.13
CA VAL A 10 17.82 -19.08 -27.28
C VAL A 10 17.50 -18.21 -28.50
N ALA A 11 16.48 -17.38 -28.35
CA ALA A 11 15.90 -16.64 -29.43
C ALA A 11 16.45 -15.21 -29.47
N THR A 12 17.27 -14.93 -30.47
CA THR A 12 17.71 -13.57 -30.82
C THR A 12 16.67 -12.81 -31.68
N GLY A 13 15.60 -13.48 -32.09
CA GLY A 13 14.51 -12.93 -32.94
C GLY A 13 13.43 -12.16 -32.19
N PHE A 14 12.64 -11.37 -32.92
CA PHE A 14 11.50 -10.60 -32.39
C PHE A 14 10.19 -11.39 -32.42
N GLY A 15 9.33 -11.20 -31.41
CA GLY A 15 7.88 -11.45 -31.55
C GLY A 15 7.39 -12.87 -31.27
N TYR A 16 7.97 -13.59 -30.31
CA TYR A 16 7.49 -14.92 -29.93
C TYR A 16 6.11 -14.86 -29.29
N THR A 17 5.24 -15.79 -29.67
CA THR A 17 3.90 -15.92 -29.11
C THR A 17 3.69 -17.36 -28.65
N VAL A 18 3.29 -17.52 -27.40
CA VAL A 18 2.82 -18.76 -26.78
C VAL A 18 1.36 -18.58 -26.46
N ASN A 19 0.50 -19.43 -27.01
CA ASN A 19 -0.94 -19.29 -26.81
C ASN A 19 -1.60 -20.64 -26.56
N ASN A 20 -2.56 -20.69 -25.64
CA ASN A 20 -3.40 -21.86 -25.37
C ASN A 20 -2.61 -23.17 -25.18
N SER A 21 -1.48 -23.10 -24.47
CA SER A 21 -0.51 -24.19 -24.34
C SER A 21 -0.44 -24.72 -22.91
N GLY A 22 -0.03 -25.97 -22.73
CA GLY A 22 0.11 -26.62 -21.43
C GLY A 22 1.49 -27.22 -21.21
N PHE A 23 2.13 -26.86 -20.09
CA PHE A 23 3.48 -27.22 -19.70
C PHE A 23 3.48 -27.90 -18.33
N ALA A 24 4.30 -28.95 -18.17
CA ALA A 24 4.47 -29.64 -16.90
C ALA A 24 5.88 -30.23 -16.76
N GLY A 25 6.33 -30.47 -15.52
CA GLY A 25 7.59 -31.14 -15.22
C GLY A 25 8.82 -30.21 -15.29
N THR A 26 9.99 -30.76 -15.66
CA THR A 26 11.28 -30.05 -15.58
C THR A 26 11.54 -29.02 -16.70
N GLY A 27 10.55 -28.75 -17.54
CA GLY A 27 10.69 -27.93 -18.75
C GLY A 27 10.42 -26.43 -18.57
N SER A 28 10.85 -25.79 -17.47
CA SER A 28 10.83 -24.32 -17.45
C SER A 28 11.87 -23.73 -18.40
N PHE A 29 11.66 -22.47 -18.74
CA PHE A 29 12.55 -21.69 -19.58
C PHE A 29 13.95 -21.59 -18.96
N SER A 30 14.85 -22.50 -19.35
CA SER A 30 16.25 -22.46 -18.94
C SER A 30 16.99 -21.24 -19.48
N ASN A 31 16.52 -20.68 -20.60
CA ASN A 31 16.94 -19.41 -21.17
C ASN A 31 15.71 -18.63 -21.64
N MET A 32 15.45 -17.49 -21.00
CA MET A 32 14.31 -16.63 -21.34
C MET A 32 14.67 -15.69 -22.50
N PRO A 33 13.79 -15.50 -23.51
CA PRO A 33 14.05 -14.59 -24.62
C PRO A 33 14.32 -13.17 -24.14
N THR A 34 15.41 -12.57 -24.63
CA THR A 34 15.81 -11.19 -24.26
C THR A 34 15.11 -10.11 -25.10
N ARG A 35 14.04 -10.47 -25.81
CA ARG A 35 13.20 -9.57 -26.63
C ARG A 35 11.73 -9.78 -26.26
N ALA A 36 10.82 -8.98 -26.83
CA ALA A 36 9.40 -9.06 -26.52
C ALA A 36 8.78 -10.44 -26.80
N VAL A 37 7.97 -10.94 -25.86
CA VAL A 37 7.24 -12.22 -25.94
C VAL A 37 5.79 -12.03 -25.50
N THR A 38 4.86 -12.66 -26.18
CA THR A 38 3.46 -12.78 -25.77
C THR A 38 3.20 -14.18 -25.24
N VAL A 39 2.68 -14.30 -24.03
CA VAL A 39 2.16 -15.54 -23.44
C VAL A 39 0.68 -15.31 -23.12
N ALA A 40 -0.21 -16.11 -23.69
CA ALA A 40 -1.65 -15.97 -23.51
C ALA A 40 -2.32 -17.31 -23.26
N GLY A 41 -3.30 -17.36 -22.35
CA GLY A 41 -4.17 -18.53 -22.18
C GLY A 41 -3.44 -19.83 -21.84
N SER A 42 -2.24 -19.75 -21.28
CA SER A 42 -1.33 -20.89 -21.14
C SER A 42 -1.23 -21.37 -19.69
N ASN A 43 -0.98 -22.66 -19.50
CA ASN A 43 -0.92 -23.30 -18.19
C ASN A 43 0.46 -23.92 -17.95
N PHE A 44 1.06 -23.62 -16.80
CA PHE A 44 2.32 -24.15 -16.31
C PHE A 44 2.05 -24.86 -14.98
N ILE A 45 2.07 -26.19 -14.97
CA ILE A 45 1.60 -27.02 -13.85
C ILE A 45 2.76 -27.86 -13.31
N ASN A 46 3.07 -27.72 -12.03
CA ASN A 46 4.14 -28.45 -11.34
C ASN A 46 5.49 -28.32 -12.06
N CYS A 47 5.76 -27.13 -12.58
CA CYS A 47 7.01 -26.84 -13.27
C CYS A 47 8.13 -26.58 -12.26
N THR A 48 9.35 -27.04 -12.57
CA THR A 48 10.57 -26.64 -11.83
C THR A 48 11.26 -25.51 -12.58
N GLY A 49 11.98 -24.61 -11.91
CA GLY A 49 12.75 -23.53 -12.53
C GLY A 49 13.87 -23.02 -11.63
N THR A 50 14.39 -21.83 -11.91
CA THR A 50 15.48 -21.23 -11.10
C THR A 50 14.95 -20.19 -10.11
N THR A 51 14.27 -19.16 -10.60
CA THR A 51 13.73 -18.06 -9.78
C THR A 51 12.22 -17.93 -9.89
N ALA A 52 11.71 -17.97 -11.11
CA ALA A 52 10.29 -17.98 -11.42
C ALA A 52 10.06 -18.79 -12.70
N ILE A 53 8.82 -19.27 -12.92
CA ILE A 53 8.46 -19.96 -14.16
C ILE A 53 8.52 -19.01 -15.35
N LEU A 54 7.94 -17.83 -15.20
CA LEU A 54 8.01 -16.76 -16.20
C LEU A 54 8.86 -15.62 -15.62
N ASN A 55 10.18 -15.79 -15.73
CA ASN A 55 11.18 -14.82 -15.32
C ASN A 55 11.59 -13.86 -16.48
N ILE A 56 10.91 -12.72 -16.62
CA ILE A 56 11.20 -11.77 -17.69
C ILE A 56 12.66 -11.29 -17.57
N PRO A 57 13.49 -11.32 -18.63
CA PRO A 57 14.88 -10.88 -18.56
C PRO A 57 15.04 -9.37 -18.34
N ALA A 58 16.03 -8.96 -17.56
CA ALA A 58 16.46 -7.57 -17.48
C ALA A 58 17.34 -7.23 -18.70
N THR A 59 16.82 -6.46 -19.65
CA THR A 59 17.51 -6.13 -20.90
C THR A 59 17.04 -4.79 -21.46
N GLY A 60 17.94 -4.09 -22.18
CA GLY A 60 17.63 -2.83 -22.86
C GLY A 60 16.91 -3.01 -24.21
N ASN A 61 16.75 -4.25 -24.70
CA ASN A 61 16.14 -4.50 -26.00
C ASN A 61 14.69 -3.98 -26.10
N TYR A 62 13.91 -4.01 -25.02
CA TYR A 62 12.50 -3.58 -25.06
C TYR A 62 12.31 -2.10 -25.45
N ALA A 63 13.31 -1.25 -25.21
CA ALA A 63 13.34 0.13 -25.67
C ALA A 63 13.52 0.21 -27.20
N THR A 64 14.47 -0.55 -27.75
CA THR A 64 14.70 -0.65 -29.20
C THR A 64 13.47 -1.20 -29.91
N ASP A 65 12.81 -2.18 -29.29
CA ASP A 65 11.69 -2.91 -29.87
C ASP A 65 10.37 -2.13 -29.77
N ASN A 66 10.35 -1.12 -28.91
CA ASN A 66 9.15 -0.43 -28.41
C ASN A 66 8.02 -1.41 -28.01
N LYS A 67 8.43 -2.59 -27.51
CA LYS A 67 7.57 -3.71 -27.12
C LYS A 67 8.24 -4.50 -26.03
N ASN A 68 7.44 -5.03 -25.13
CA ASN A 68 7.88 -5.82 -23.99
C ASN A 68 6.99 -7.06 -23.83
N TRP A 69 7.21 -7.83 -22.78
CA TRP A 69 6.49 -9.03 -22.45
C TRP A 69 5.03 -8.75 -22.13
N SER A 70 4.14 -9.58 -22.69
CA SER A 70 2.71 -9.56 -22.43
C SER A 70 2.28 -10.95 -21.98
N ILE A 71 1.99 -11.10 -20.70
CA ILE A 71 1.53 -12.35 -20.09
C ILE A 71 0.07 -12.14 -19.69
N THR A 72 -0.83 -12.86 -20.33
CA THR A 72 -2.27 -12.70 -20.13
C THR A 72 -2.97 -14.03 -19.92
N ASN A 73 -3.99 -14.07 -19.05
CA ASN A 73 -4.85 -15.24 -18.83
C ASN A 73 -4.04 -16.54 -18.62
N THR A 74 -2.91 -16.44 -17.91
CA THR A 74 -1.92 -17.52 -17.80
C THR A 74 -1.90 -18.04 -16.38
N LYS A 75 -1.90 -19.37 -16.25
CA LYS A 75 -1.85 -20.05 -14.95
C LYS A 75 -0.46 -20.64 -14.71
N VAL A 76 0.13 -20.34 -13.56
CA VAL A 76 1.28 -21.02 -12.99
C VAL A 76 0.84 -21.64 -11.67
N TRP A 77 0.89 -22.97 -11.57
CA TRP A 77 0.38 -23.67 -10.40
C TRP A 77 1.33 -24.76 -9.92
N GLY A 78 1.55 -24.83 -8.60
CA GLY A 78 2.36 -25.90 -8.01
C GLY A 78 3.86 -25.80 -8.33
N ALA A 79 4.36 -24.61 -8.68
CA ALA A 79 5.74 -24.48 -9.13
C ALA A 79 6.75 -24.68 -7.99
N ALA A 80 7.89 -25.33 -8.28
CA ALA A 80 8.99 -25.47 -7.33
C ALA A 80 9.86 -24.19 -7.19
N VAL A 81 9.40 -23.08 -7.77
CA VAL A 81 9.98 -21.72 -7.68
C VAL A 81 8.84 -20.68 -7.69
N GLY A 82 9.10 -19.40 -7.97
CA GLY A 82 8.05 -18.39 -8.12
C GLY A 82 7.22 -18.52 -9.41
N GLY A 83 6.12 -17.77 -9.50
CA GLY A 83 5.23 -17.76 -10.66
C GLY A 83 5.73 -16.87 -11.79
N ILE A 84 5.40 -15.57 -11.73
CA ILE A 84 5.79 -14.56 -12.72
C ILE A 84 6.69 -13.51 -12.06
N LYS A 85 7.80 -13.19 -12.72
CA LYS A 85 8.71 -12.13 -12.29
C LYS A 85 8.87 -11.07 -13.38
N VAL A 86 8.64 -9.82 -12.99
CA VAL A 86 9.00 -8.62 -13.75
C VAL A 86 10.29 -8.06 -13.13
N PRO A 87 11.40 -7.98 -13.88
CA PRO A 87 12.70 -7.58 -13.33
C PRO A 87 12.74 -6.08 -13.06
N PRO A 88 13.77 -5.59 -12.33
CA PRO A 88 13.94 -4.17 -12.09
C PRO A 88 14.47 -3.46 -13.35
N PHE A 89 14.23 -2.15 -13.43
CA PHE A 89 14.77 -1.26 -14.47
C PHE A 89 14.48 -1.69 -15.91
N VAL A 90 13.24 -2.12 -16.20
CA VAL A 90 12.86 -2.40 -17.58
C VAL A 90 12.74 -1.09 -18.37
N ALA A 91 13.74 -0.79 -19.20
CA ALA A 91 13.71 0.35 -20.10
C ALA A 91 12.79 0.08 -21.31
N GLY A 92 11.99 1.08 -21.71
CA GLY A 92 11.12 0.99 -22.88
C GLY A 92 9.65 0.79 -22.53
N ALA A 93 8.92 0.04 -23.37
CA ALA A 93 7.50 -0.22 -23.16
C ALA A 93 7.27 -1.03 -21.86
N PRO A 94 6.22 -0.74 -21.07
CA PRO A 94 5.91 -1.49 -19.86
C PRO A 94 5.48 -2.93 -20.20
N ALA A 95 5.86 -3.88 -19.36
CA ALA A 95 5.33 -5.23 -19.44
C ALA A 95 3.81 -5.23 -19.14
N THR A 96 3.11 -6.25 -19.63
CA THR A 96 1.71 -6.50 -19.27
C THR A 96 1.61 -7.84 -18.56
N VAL A 97 1.00 -7.86 -17.39
CA VAL A 97 0.70 -9.08 -16.62
C VAL A 97 -0.75 -8.97 -16.15
N THR A 98 -1.65 -9.67 -16.82
CA THR A 98 -3.10 -9.50 -16.60
C THR A 98 -3.86 -10.81 -16.60
N GLY A 99 -4.83 -10.98 -15.70
CA GLY A 99 -5.68 -12.18 -15.71
C GLY A 99 -4.92 -13.45 -15.33
N CYS A 100 -3.76 -13.32 -14.68
CA CYS A 100 -2.88 -14.46 -14.40
C CYS A 100 -3.15 -15.04 -13.00
N ASP A 101 -2.96 -16.34 -12.87
CA ASP A 101 -3.10 -17.10 -11.61
C ASP A 101 -1.74 -17.73 -11.28
N CYS A 102 -1.04 -17.25 -10.26
CA CYS A 102 0.24 -17.79 -9.78
C CYS A 102 0.09 -18.32 -8.36
N SER A 103 -0.25 -19.62 -8.23
CA SER A 103 -0.73 -20.20 -6.98
C SER A 103 -0.05 -21.52 -6.63
N GLY A 104 -0.06 -21.91 -5.36
CA GLY A 104 0.50 -23.16 -4.85
C GLY A 104 2.00 -23.30 -5.07
N SER A 105 2.71 -22.20 -5.32
CA SER A 105 4.12 -22.23 -5.68
C SER A 105 5.00 -22.09 -4.43
N THR A 106 6.15 -22.75 -4.43
CA THR A 106 7.11 -22.64 -3.31
C THR A 106 7.80 -21.29 -3.24
N GLY A 107 7.81 -20.52 -4.33
CA GLY A 107 8.32 -19.14 -4.36
C GLY A 107 7.24 -18.09 -4.12
N LEU A 108 7.47 -16.88 -4.64
CA LEU A 108 6.45 -15.82 -4.73
C LEU A 108 5.47 -16.13 -5.85
N GLY A 109 4.19 -15.82 -5.68
CA GLY A 109 3.23 -15.86 -6.80
C GLY A 109 3.65 -14.87 -7.90
N PHE A 110 3.80 -13.60 -7.52
CA PHE A 110 4.33 -12.54 -8.39
C PHE A 110 5.47 -11.79 -7.71
N ASP A 111 6.54 -11.53 -8.47
CA ASP A 111 7.66 -10.66 -8.08
C ASP A 111 7.75 -9.49 -9.06
N ILE A 112 7.16 -8.36 -8.70
CA ILE A 112 7.03 -7.18 -9.56
C ILE A 112 8.06 -6.15 -9.11
N GLN A 113 9.06 -5.89 -9.97
CA GLN A 113 10.17 -4.98 -9.67
C GLN A 113 10.29 -3.76 -10.60
N SER A 114 9.37 -3.63 -11.56
CA SER A 114 9.24 -2.44 -12.41
C SER A 114 7.75 -2.12 -12.62
N PRO A 115 7.40 -0.83 -12.84
CA PRO A 115 6.04 -0.46 -13.24
C PRO A 115 5.59 -1.22 -14.49
N CYS A 116 4.41 -1.82 -14.43
CA CYS A 116 3.83 -2.61 -15.50
C CYS A 116 2.30 -2.51 -15.49
N ASN A 117 1.63 -2.96 -16.55
CA ASN A 117 0.18 -3.12 -16.54
C ASN A 117 -0.17 -4.38 -15.74
N PHE A 118 -0.45 -4.20 -14.44
CA PHE A 118 -0.68 -5.28 -13.49
C PHE A 118 -2.12 -5.26 -12.98
N ARG A 119 -2.95 -6.19 -13.46
CA ARG A 119 -4.37 -6.23 -13.10
C ARG A 119 -5.03 -7.60 -13.20
N SER A 120 -6.09 -7.83 -12.43
CA SER A 120 -6.89 -9.06 -12.47
C SER A 120 -6.04 -10.30 -12.20
N ASN A 121 -5.08 -10.21 -11.26
CA ASN A 121 -4.13 -11.28 -10.98
C ASN A 121 -4.44 -11.94 -9.63
N THR A 122 -4.23 -13.25 -9.57
CA THR A 122 -4.53 -14.10 -8.40
C THR A 122 -3.26 -14.80 -7.93
N ALA A 123 -2.94 -14.72 -6.64
CA ALA A 123 -1.83 -15.40 -6.01
C ALA A 123 -2.25 -16.10 -4.72
N GLU A 124 -2.42 -17.41 -4.75
CA GLU A 124 -2.94 -18.16 -3.61
C GLU A 124 -2.02 -19.28 -3.14
N GLY A 125 -1.88 -19.47 -1.84
CA GLY A 125 -1.19 -20.63 -1.29
C GLY A 125 0.30 -20.71 -1.62
N ASN A 126 1.00 -19.58 -1.82
CA ASN A 126 2.42 -19.55 -2.13
C ASN A 126 3.29 -19.47 -0.86
N SER A 127 4.44 -20.15 -0.85
CA SER A 127 5.26 -20.31 0.36
C SER A 127 6.14 -19.11 0.69
N LEU A 128 6.51 -18.26 -0.27
CA LEU A 128 7.28 -17.02 0.01
C LEU A 128 6.43 -15.75 0.00
N GLY A 129 5.13 -15.85 -0.29
CA GLY A 129 4.21 -14.72 -0.36
C GLY A 129 3.41 -14.66 -1.67
N GLY A 130 2.32 -13.89 -1.65
CA GLY A 130 1.45 -13.75 -2.81
C GLY A 130 2.06 -12.84 -3.88
N ILE A 131 1.97 -11.54 -3.65
CA ILE A 131 2.45 -10.51 -4.59
C ILE A 131 3.49 -9.65 -3.88
N ASN A 132 4.73 -9.68 -4.38
CA ASN A 132 5.81 -8.81 -3.94
C ASN A 132 5.94 -7.63 -4.90
N PHE A 133 5.69 -6.43 -4.39
CA PHE A 133 6.11 -5.19 -5.04
C PHE A 133 7.46 -4.78 -4.46
N GLN A 134 8.46 -4.62 -5.30
CA GLN A 134 9.81 -4.37 -4.85
C GLN A 134 10.50 -3.25 -5.62
N SER A 135 11.07 -2.28 -4.92
CA SER A 135 11.83 -1.18 -5.55
C SER A 135 11.00 -0.40 -6.58
N ILE A 136 9.70 -0.23 -6.33
CA ILE A 136 8.75 0.43 -7.21
C ILE A 136 8.25 1.71 -6.56
N GLN A 137 8.13 2.77 -7.33
CA GLN A 137 7.55 4.02 -6.87
C GLN A 137 6.42 4.46 -7.80
N GLY A 138 5.23 4.70 -7.23
CA GLY A 138 4.09 5.28 -7.95
C GLY A 138 3.43 4.34 -8.96
N MET A 139 3.36 3.03 -8.67
CA MET A 139 2.65 2.08 -9.54
C MET A 139 1.21 1.88 -9.09
N ALA A 140 0.28 1.90 -10.04
CA ALA A 140 -1.10 1.49 -9.82
C ALA A 140 -1.33 0.04 -10.27
N SER A 141 -2.14 -0.68 -9.51
CA SER A 141 -2.59 -2.04 -9.80
C SER A 141 -4.08 -2.19 -9.55
N TYR A 142 -4.71 -3.17 -10.20
CA TYR A 142 -6.17 -3.26 -10.21
C TYR A 142 -6.66 -4.69 -10.02
N THR A 143 -7.67 -4.90 -9.17
CA THR A 143 -8.36 -6.19 -9.01
C THR A 143 -7.39 -7.31 -8.70
N LEU A 144 -6.74 -7.25 -7.54
CA LEU A 144 -5.79 -8.25 -7.08
C LEU A 144 -6.44 -9.20 -6.08
N THR A 145 -6.11 -10.47 -6.18
CA THR A 145 -6.46 -11.50 -5.18
C THR A 145 -5.17 -12.10 -4.65
N ALA A 146 -4.94 -12.03 -3.34
CA ALA A 146 -3.79 -12.67 -2.70
C ALA A 146 -4.24 -13.32 -1.39
N ARG A 147 -4.25 -14.65 -1.32
CA ARG A 147 -4.88 -15.37 -0.20
C ARG A 147 -4.13 -16.64 0.20
N GLY A 148 -4.07 -16.91 1.49
CA GLY A 148 -3.51 -18.16 2.03
C GLY A 148 -2.02 -18.32 1.79
N ASN A 149 -1.30 -17.23 1.53
CA ASN A 149 0.16 -17.27 1.36
C ASN A 149 0.87 -17.36 2.72
N THR A 150 2.10 -17.88 2.76
CA THR A 150 2.77 -18.24 4.04
C THR A 150 3.57 -17.10 4.69
N VAL A 151 3.94 -16.06 3.95
CA VAL A 151 4.72 -14.92 4.48
C VAL A 151 3.86 -13.67 4.62
N GLY A 152 3.14 -13.34 3.55
CA GLY A 152 2.21 -12.23 3.49
C GLY A 152 1.45 -12.29 2.17
N GLU A 153 0.28 -11.68 2.13
CA GLU A 153 -0.54 -11.69 0.92
C GLU A 153 0.02 -10.67 -0.09
N ILE A 154 0.24 -9.43 0.35
CA ILE A 154 0.97 -8.39 -0.36
C ILE A 154 2.25 -8.05 0.42
N LEU A 155 3.39 -8.03 -0.27
CA LEU A 155 4.68 -7.60 0.27
C LEU A 155 5.09 -6.28 -0.40
N LEU A 156 5.53 -5.33 0.42
CA LEU A 156 6.02 -4.01 0.01
C LEU A 156 7.49 -3.90 0.39
N ASN A 157 8.39 -4.18 -0.54
CA ASN A 157 9.83 -4.16 -0.32
C ASN A 157 10.49 -2.95 -0.99
N ASN A 158 10.60 -1.84 -0.27
CA ASN A 158 11.01 -0.55 -0.85
C ASN A 158 10.05 -0.14 -1.98
N ALA A 159 8.76 -0.23 -1.70
CA ALA A 159 7.71 -0.05 -2.70
C ALA A 159 6.64 0.94 -2.26
N ASP A 160 6.12 1.69 -3.22
CA ASP A 160 5.01 2.62 -3.09
C ASP A 160 3.99 2.35 -4.20
N VAL A 161 2.82 1.84 -3.80
CA VAL A 161 1.81 1.33 -4.73
C VAL A 161 0.39 1.79 -4.39
N GLU A 162 -0.41 1.95 -5.43
CA GLU A 162 -1.86 2.10 -5.34
C GLU A 162 -2.54 0.81 -5.83
N ILE A 163 -3.52 0.32 -5.07
CA ILE A 163 -4.23 -0.92 -5.37
C ILE A 163 -5.73 -0.63 -5.42
N TYR A 164 -6.31 -0.75 -6.60
CA TYR A 164 -7.74 -0.56 -6.84
C TYR A 164 -8.46 -1.90 -6.87
N GLY A 165 -9.01 -2.30 -5.73
CA GLY A 165 -9.61 -3.60 -5.52
C GLY A 165 -8.57 -4.62 -5.09
N LEU A 166 -8.61 -4.99 -3.81
CA LEU A 166 -7.75 -6.01 -3.22
C LEU A 166 -8.60 -7.00 -2.44
N ASP A 167 -8.48 -8.29 -2.73
CA ASP A 167 -9.08 -9.37 -1.96
C ASP A 167 -7.99 -10.20 -1.29
N THR A 168 -7.93 -10.10 0.05
CA THR A 168 -7.06 -10.89 0.93
C THR A 168 -7.87 -11.78 1.87
N ASN A 169 -9.10 -12.12 1.48
CA ASN A 169 -10.03 -12.86 2.30
C ASN A 169 -9.71 -14.36 2.35
N THR A 170 -8.70 -14.74 3.13
CA THR A 170 -8.31 -16.14 3.33
C THR A 170 -9.37 -16.88 4.15
N VAL A 171 -10.13 -17.75 3.47
CA VAL A 171 -11.18 -18.57 4.09
C VAL A 171 -10.55 -19.53 5.11
N GLY A 172 -11.01 -19.47 6.36
CA GLY A 172 -10.57 -20.36 7.43
C GLY A 172 -9.52 -19.75 8.38
N GLY A 173 -8.97 -18.58 8.10
CA GLY A 173 -7.99 -17.91 8.96
C GLY A 173 -6.65 -17.67 8.28
N SER A 174 -5.95 -16.62 8.70
CA SER A 174 -4.57 -16.35 8.28
C SER A 174 -3.80 -15.73 9.42
N ALA A 175 -2.69 -16.37 9.81
CA ALA A 175 -1.76 -15.86 10.82
C ALA A 175 -0.76 -14.85 10.23
N VAL A 176 -0.74 -14.69 8.90
CA VAL A 176 0.23 -13.85 8.21
C VAL A 176 -0.35 -12.44 8.01
N PRO A 177 0.51 -11.41 7.86
CA PRO A 177 0.05 -10.09 7.49
C PRO A 177 -0.58 -10.09 6.10
N GLN A 178 -1.76 -9.47 5.96
CA GLN A 178 -2.38 -9.28 4.65
C GLN A 178 -1.60 -8.26 3.80
N ILE A 179 -1.09 -7.19 4.42
CA ILE A 179 -0.11 -6.30 3.80
C ILE A 179 1.12 -6.23 4.70
N MET A 180 2.28 -6.59 4.16
CA MET A 180 3.53 -6.68 4.89
C MET A 180 4.58 -5.74 4.30
N VAL A 181 5.24 -4.97 5.17
CA VAL A 181 6.53 -4.34 4.88
C VAL A 181 7.59 -5.19 5.58
N PRO A 182 8.48 -5.89 4.85
CA PRO A 182 9.55 -6.69 5.47
C PRO A 182 10.45 -5.85 6.38
N GLY A 183 11.03 -6.48 7.40
CA GLY A 183 12.01 -5.81 8.25
C GLY A 183 13.18 -5.29 7.42
N SER A 184 13.63 -4.06 7.68
CA SER A 184 14.66 -3.34 6.90
C SER A 184 14.19 -2.74 5.56
N ALA A 185 12.91 -2.81 5.23
CA ALA A 185 12.36 -2.17 4.03
C ALA A 185 11.53 -0.92 4.39
N ALA A 186 11.33 -0.05 3.38
CA ALA A 186 10.29 0.96 3.41
C ALA A 186 9.09 0.49 2.57
N GLY A 187 7.87 0.89 2.94
CA GLY A 187 6.68 0.49 2.20
C GLY A 187 5.51 1.45 2.38
N ARG A 188 4.88 1.81 1.26
CA ARG A 188 3.61 2.53 1.24
C ARG A 188 2.60 1.83 0.34
N ALA A 189 1.38 1.67 0.82
CA ALA A 189 0.26 1.27 -0.01
C ALA A 189 -0.97 2.14 0.23
N VAL A 190 -1.65 2.48 -0.86
CA VAL A 190 -3.02 3.01 -0.82
C VAL A 190 -3.95 2.00 -1.45
N VAL A 191 -4.87 1.46 -0.67
CA VAL A 191 -5.80 0.41 -1.09
C VAL A 191 -7.21 0.97 -1.15
N TYR A 192 -7.81 0.89 -2.33
CA TYR A 192 -9.19 1.24 -2.56
C TYR A 192 -10.02 -0.02 -2.64
N ASN A 193 -11.04 -0.15 -1.79
CA ASN A 193 -11.93 -1.31 -1.71
C ASN A 193 -11.17 -2.61 -1.35
N TRP A 194 -10.82 -2.72 -0.07
CA TRP A 194 -10.10 -3.86 0.48
C TRP A 194 -11.06 -4.88 1.10
N THR A 195 -11.22 -6.03 0.45
CA THR A 195 -11.90 -7.19 1.02
C THR A 195 -10.92 -7.99 1.88
N GLN A 196 -10.83 -7.60 3.14
CA GLN A 196 -9.99 -8.26 4.14
C GLN A 196 -10.74 -9.36 4.90
N TYR A 197 -10.01 -10.40 5.32
CA TYR A 197 -10.54 -11.35 6.30
C TYR A 197 -10.48 -10.78 7.72
N THR A 198 -11.57 -10.86 8.49
CA THR A 198 -11.62 -10.27 9.85
C THR A 198 -11.98 -11.20 11.01
N GLY A 199 -12.24 -12.49 10.79
CA GLY A 199 -12.79 -13.34 11.87
C GLY A 199 -12.66 -14.84 11.64
N GLY A 200 -11.63 -15.43 12.27
CA GLY A 200 -11.46 -16.85 12.56
C GLY A 200 -10.04 -17.16 13.02
N ALA A 201 -9.70 -18.45 13.09
CA ALA A 201 -8.49 -18.95 13.75
C ALA A 201 -7.52 -19.56 12.73
N PRO A 202 -6.24 -19.16 12.70
CA PRO A 202 -5.60 -18.18 13.59
C PRO A 202 -6.07 -16.74 13.34
N ALA A 203 -5.92 -15.90 14.38
CA ALA A 203 -6.35 -14.51 14.38
C ALA A 203 -5.64 -13.68 13.31
N LYS A 204 -6.36 -12.73 12.72
CA LYS A 204 -5.87 -11.90 11.62
C LYS A 204 -4.70 -11.01 12.02
N VAL A 205 -3.78 -10.81 11.09
CA VAL A 205 -2.85 -9.68 11.07
C VAL A 205 -3.13 -8.90 9.79
N LEU A 206 -3.72 -7.70 9.91
CA LEU A 206 -4.04 -6.89 8.72
C LEU A 206 -2.77 -6.32 8.09
N THR A 207 -1.94 -5.73 8.94
CA THR A 207 -0.69 -5.12 8.51
C THR A 207 0.46 -5.54 9.42
N SER A 208 1.65 -5.63 8.85
CA SER A 208 2.92 -5.67 9.56
C SER A 208 3.82 -4.64 8.92
N LEU A 209 4.03 -3.53 9.60
CA LEU A 209 4.86 -2.43 9.14
C LEU A 209 6.21 -2.60 9.81
N GLY A 210 7.15 -3.23 9.10
CA GLY A 210 8.44 -3.62 9.65
C GLY A 210 9.18 -2.46 10.30
N SER A 211 9.91 -2.74 11.39
CA SER A 211 10.80 -1.75 12.00
C SER A 211 11.91 -1.41 10.99
N PRO A 212 12.09 -0.13 10.62
CA PRO A 212 13.25 0.29 9.86
C PRO A 212 14.48 0.06 10.74
N GLY A 213 15.57 -0.44 10.17
CA GLY A 213 16.78 -0.75 10.93
C GLY A 213 17.15 0.35 11.92
N SER A 214 17.24 -0.01 13.21
CA SER A 214 17.65 0.77 14.37
C SER A 214 17.60 2.30 14.23
N GLY A 215 16.57 2.93 14.81
CA GLY A 215 16.58 4.37 15.13
C GLY A 215 16.00 5.30 14.07
N ARG A 216 15.27 4.79 13.09
CA ARG A 216 14.48 5.60 12.15
C ARG A 216 13.09 4.99 12.06
N THR A 217 12.05 5.83 12.03
CA THR A 217 10.71 5.45 11.56
C THR A 217 10.67 5.77 10.06
N ALA A 218 10.37 4.79 9.21
CA ALA A 218 10.50 4.92 7.75
C ALA A 218 9.29 5.67 7.17
N GLY A 219 8.29 5.96 8.02
CA GLY A 219 7.03 6.52 7.58
C GLY A 219 6.25 5.50 6.77
N ASN A 220 6.38 4.20 7.08
CA ASN A 220 5.62 3.17 6.42
C ASN A 220 4.14 3.42 6.67
N SER A 221 3.33 3.21 5.65
CA SER A 221 1.89 3.36 5.79
C SER A 221 1.09 2.49 4.85
N VAL A 222 -0.05 2.06 5.35
CA VAL A 222 -1.10 1.41 4.57
C VAL A 222 -2.37 2.18 4.82
N SER A 223 -2.82 2.92 3.82
CA SER A 223 -4.10 3.61 3.84
C SER A 223 -5.13 2.81 3.07
N SER A 224 -6.30 2.60 3.64
CA SER A 224 -7.37 1.81 3.09
C SER A 224 -8.68 2.60 3.05
N GLN A 225 -9.44 2.37 2.00
CA GLN A 225 -10.80 2.88 1.87
C GLN A 225 -11.78 1.74 1.69
N LYS A 226 -12.92 1.83 2.37
CA LYS A 226 -14.00 0.83 2.34
C LYS A 226 -13.50 -0.56 2.75
N GLU A 227 -12.76 -0.66 3.85
CA GLU A 227 -12.31 -1.96 4.37
C GLU A 227 -13.48 -2.90 4.65
N GLY A 228 -13.31 -4.18 4.29
CA GLY A 228 -14.36 -5.18 4.36
C GLY A 228 -15.54 -4.89 3.42
N GLY A 229 -15.36 -4.03 2.41
CA GLY A 229 -16.45 -3.54 1.56
C GLY A 229 -17.42 -2.59 2.27
N VAL A 230 -17.08 -2.11 3.47
CA VAL A 230 -17.98 -1.28 4.29
C VAL A 230 -17.79 0.20 3.96
N ALA A 231 -18.86 0.86 3.49
CA ALA A 231 -18.83 2.29 3.21
C ALA A 231 -18.44 3.11 4.46
N GLY A 232 -17.50 4.05 4.30
CA GLY A 232 -17.02 4.88 5.41
C GLY A 232 -16.06 4.18 6.38
N ASN A 233 -15.72 2.91 6.16
CA ASN A 233 -14.65 2.22 6.88
C ASN A 233 -13.30 2.56 6.24
N ASN A 234 -12.65 3.61 6.73
CA ASN A 234 -11.35 4.05 6.23
C ASN A 234 -10.35 4.01 7.37
N THR A 235 -9.18 3.44 7.10
CA THR A 235 -8.13 3.28 8.09
C THR A 235 -6.79 3.64 7.48
N THR A 236 -5.90 4.23 8.26
CA THR A 236 -4.49 4.36 7.94
C THR A 236 -3.72 3.69 9.06
N TYR A 237 -2.98 2.65 8.71
CA TYR A 237 -1.97 2.02 9.54
C TYR A 237 -0.64 2.69 9.25
N SER A 238 0.12 2.99 10.29
CA SER A 238 1.46 3.57 10.16
C SER A 238 2.38 3.04 11.25
N ASP A 239 3.69 3.31 11.09
CA ASP A 239 4.70 3.04 12.12
C ASP A 239 4.42 3.74 13.47
N PHE A 240 3.46 4.69 13.53
CA PHE A 240 3.16 5.49 14.72
C PHE A 240 1.78 5.16 15.32
N GLY A 241 1.10 4.17 14.78
CA GLY A 241 -0.23 3.75 15.19
C GLY A 241 -1.27 3.84 14.08
N THR A 242 -2.53 3.85 14.47
CA THR A 242 -3.68 3.68 13.57
C THR A 242 -4.62 4.88 13.62
N VAL A 243 -5.03 5.36 12.46
CA VAL A 243 -6.08 6.38 12.31
C VAL A 243 -7.28 5.77 11.60
N THR A 244 -8.49 5.89 12.15
CA THR A 244 -9.68 5.26 11.54
C THR A 244 -10.93 6.13 11.68
N THR A 245 -11.88 5.96 10.75
CA THR A 245 -13.25 6.49 10.85
C THR A 245 -14.26 5.46 11.37
N THR A 246 -13.83 4.21 11.56
CA THR A 246 -14.73 3.07 11.77
C THR A 246 -15.24 2.98 13.19
N GLY A 247 -16.57 3.00 13.33
CA GLY A 247 -17.23 3.01 14.64
C GLY A 247 -16.92 4.27 15.46
N VAL A 248 -16.42 5.34 14.83
CA VAL A 248 -16.05 6.58 15.51
C VAL A 248 -17.26 7.50 15.58
N VAL A 249 -17.71 7.79 16.80
CA VAL A 249 -18.78 8.76 17.04
C VAL A 249 -18.18 10.15 17.18
N GLY A 250 -18.49 11.02 16.23
CA GLY A 250 -18.16 12.44 16.27
C GLY A 250 -19.09 13.23 17.19
N GLN A 251 -18.81 14.53 17.33
CA GLN A 251 -19.75 15.43 17.97
C GLN A 251 -21.02 15.55 17.08
N PRO A 252 -22.23 15.58 17.65
CA PRO A 252 -23.44 15.75 16.85
C PRO A 252 -23.37 16.99 15.95
N GLY A 253 -23.64 16.79 14.65
CA GLY A 253 -23.64 17.86 13.64
C GLY A 253 -22.28 18.21 13.00
N SER A 254 -21.16 17.61 13.43
CA SER A 254 -19.82 17.94 12.88
C SER A 254 -19.31 17.01 11.78
N GLY A 255 -20.15 16.08 11.29
CA GLY A 255 -19.80 15.17 10.20
C GLY A 255 -18.92 14.00 10.64
N ILE A 256 -17.96 13.62 9.80
CA ILE A 256 -17.06 12.49 10.05
C ILE A 256 -16.12 12.81 11.23
N ALA A 257 -15.78 11.79 11.99
CA ALA A 257 -14.76 11.87 13.03
C ALA A 257 -13.63 10.89 12.75
N TRP A 258 -12.43 11.31 13.11
CA TRP A 258 -11.23 10.50 13.06
C TRP A 258 -10.82 10.12 14.46
N LYS A 259 -10.56 8.84 14.70
CA LYS A 259 -9.89 8.35 15.90
C LYS A 259 -8.44 8.08 15.56
N LEU A 260 -7.53 8.77 16.24
CA LEU A 260 -6.09 8.55 16.16
C LEU A 260 -5.66 7.77 17.41
N SER A 261 -5.16 6.56 17.21
CA SER A 261 -4.66 5.65 18.24
C SER A 261 -3.15 5.50 18.07
N PRO A 262 -2.34 6.36 18.73
CA PRO A 262 -0.88 6.25 18.70
C PRO A 262 -0.42 4.93 19.35
N ASP A 263 0.79 4.50 18.99
CA ASP A 263 1.51 3.42 19.66
C ASP A 263 2.76 3.95 20.40
N ALA A 264 3.65 3.05 20.81
CA ALA A 264 4.86 3.39 21.55
C ALA A 264 5.88 4.21 20.74
N ASP A 265 5.80 4.17 19.41
CA ASP A 265 6.73 4.84 18.50
C ASP A 265 6.28 6.27 18.17
N ALA A 266 5.04 6.64 18.53
CA ALA A 266 4.53 8.01 18.47
C ALA A 266 5.16 8.90 19.57
N LEU A 267 6.37 9.38 19.30
CA LEU A 267 7.15 10.28 20.14
C LEU A 267 6.87 11.76 19.79
N SER A 268 7.31 12.71 20.64
CA SER A 268 7.01 14.13 20.40
C SER A 268 7.59 14.71 19.10
N GLY A 269 8.71 14.14 18.60
CA GLY A 269 9.32 14.50 17.33
C GLY A 269 8.69 13.79 16.12
N SER A 270 7.91 12.74 16.36
CA SER A 270 7.31 11.88 15.33
C SER A 270 5.89 11.48 15.77
N PRO A 271 4.95 12.43 15.88
CA PRO A 271 3.60 12.13 16.34
C PRO A 271 2.82 11.34 15.29
N LEU A 272 1.81 10.59 15.74
CA LEU A 272 0.78 10.12 14.82
C LEU A 272 -0.01 11.34 14.33
N SER A 273 -0.04 11.53 13.01
CA SER A 273 -0.59 12.74 12.40
C SER A 273 -1.50 12.41 11.21
N ILE A 274 -2.60 13.15 11.08
CA ILE A 274 -3.46 13.12 9.90
C ILE A 274 -3.86 14.53 9.47
N ASN A 275 -3.96 14.77 8.17
CA ASN A 275 -4.55 15.98 7.63
C ASN A 275 -6.07 15.93 7.83
N VAL A 276 -6.61 16.84 8.64
CA VAL A 276 -8.04 16.93 8.98
C VAL A 276 -8.77 17.99 8.16
N GLY A 277 -8.08 18.74 7.32
CA GLY A 277 -8.71 19.76 6.48
C GLY A 277 -7.73 20.54 5.62
N LYS A 278 -8.26 21.01 4.48
CA LYS A 278 -7.59 21.95 3.56
C LYS A 278 -8.45 23.19 3.44
N ILE A 279 -7.91 24.34 3.84
CA ILE A 279 -8.69 25.58 3.98
C ILE A 279 -8.16 26.62 3.02
N ALA A 280 -9.01 27.07 2.09
CA ALA A 280 -8.71 28.20 1.23
C ALA A 280 -8.74 29.49 2.07
N CYS A 281 -7.65 30.26 2.05
CA CYS A 281 -7.45 31.43 2.90
C CYS A 281 -7.15 32.67 2.04
N PRO A 282 -7.88 33.78 2.24
CA PRO A 282 -7.54 35.05 1.62
C PRO A 282 -6.22 35.62 2.17
N ALA A 283 -5.53 36.40 1.33
CA ALA A 283 -4.33 37.12 1.76
C ALA A 283 -4.65 38.18 2.82
N ASN A 284 -3.81 38.25 3.85
CA ASN A 284 -3.84 39.21 4.95
C ASN A 284 -5.12 39.18 5.80
N VAL A 285 -5.83 38.06 5.80
CA VAL A 285 -7.06 37.84 6.57
C VAL A 285 -6.82 36.79 7.67
N PRO A 286 -6.99 37.13 8.96
CA PRO A 286 -6.88 36.18 10.05
C PRO A 286 -7.89 35.04 9.90
N THR A 287 -7.40 33.86 9.58
CA THR A 287 -8.23 32.66 9.42
C THR A 287 -8.18 31.85 10.70
N THR A 288 -9.35 31.59 11.30
CA THR A 288 -9.48 30.69 12.45
C THR A 288 -10.28 29.45 12.07
N VAL A 289 -9.71 28.29 12.36
CA VAL A 289 -10.34 26.99 12.09
C VAL A 289 -10.62 26.29 13.41
N LYS A 290 -11.84 25.80 13.59
CA LYS A 290 -12.27 25.08 14.81
C LYS A 290 -12.67 23.64 14.52
N TYR A 291 -12.18 22.72 15.35
CA TYR A 291 -12.60 21.32 15.41
C TYR A 291 -13.09 20.96 16.80
N TRP A 292 -14.02 20.00 16.89
CA TRP A 292 -14.31 19.31 18.15
C TRP A 292 -13.27 18.24 18.38
N ALA A 293 -12.69 18.19 19.58
CA ALA A 293 -11.76 17.15 19.95
C ALA A 293 -11.95 16.69 21.39
N LYS A 294 -11.59 15.43 21.65
CA LYS A 294 -11.50 14.85 22.99
C LYS A 294 -10.44 13.76 23.04
N LEU A 295 -9.95 13.47 24.24
CA LEU A 295 -9.11 12.30 24.51
C LEU A 295 -9.96 11.16 25.07
N SER A 296 -9.48 9.91 24.96
CA SER A 296 -10.14 8.78 25.61
C SER A 296 -9.91 8.75 27.13
N ALA A 297 -8.78 9.30 27.59
CA ALA A 297 -8.40 9.44 29.00
C ALA A 297 -7.28 10.50 29.11
N ALA A 298 -6.83 10.78 30.34
CA ALA A 298 -5.63 11.59 30.57
C ALA A 298 -4.36 10.79 30.27
N GLY A 299 -3.39 11.39 29.58
CA GLY A 299 -2.14 10.74 29.21
C GLY A 299 -1.57 11.19 27.86
N PRO A 300 -2.30 11.01 26.74
CA PRO A 300 -1.81 11.46 25.45
C PRO A 300 -1.77 12.98 25.40
N THR A 301 -0.79 13.49 24.64
CA THR A 301 -0.75 14.90 24.27
C THR A 301 -1.20 15.02 22.83
N ALA A 302 -2.08 15.99 22.55
CA ALA A 302 -2.60 16.23 21.22
C ALA A 302 -2.76 17.73 20.94
N ARG A 303 -2.74 18.08 19.65
CA ARG A 303 -2.92 19.46 19.17
C ARG A 303 -3.42 19.50 17.74
N LEU A 304 -3.95 20.65 17.33
CA LEU A 304 -4.02 21.04 15.93
C LEU A 304 -2.72 21.73 15.53
N ARG A 305 -2.28 21.50 14.30
CA ARG A 305 -1.03 22.03 13.77
C ARG A 305 -1.19 22.49 12.32
N VAL A 306 -0.59 23.62 12.02
CA VAL A 306 -0.43 24.15 10.67
C VAL A 306 1.07 24.25 10.39
N PRO A 307 1.60 23.50 9.39
CA PRO A 307 3.02 23.52 9.08
C PRO A 307 3.52 24.93 8.73
N GLY A 308 4.52 25.40 9.46
CA GLY A 308 5.09 26.73 9.29
C GLY A 308 6.03 26.81 8.08
N GLY A 309 6.17 28.02 7.53
CA GLY A 309 7.14 28.30 6.47
C GLY A 309 6.81 27.70 5.10
N ARG A 310 5.67 27.01 4.95
CA ARG A 310 5.16 26.55 3.64
C ARG A 310 4.49 27.66 2.84
N TYR A 311 3.84 28.59 3.54
CA TYR A 311 3.12 29.72 2.97
C TYR A 311 3.58 31.00 3.65
N ALA A 312 3.73 32.08 2.89
CA ALA A 312 4.18 33.35 3.44
C ALA A 312 3.21 33.87 4.51
N GLY A 313 3.69 34.25 5.69
CA GLY A 313 2.86 34.72 6.81
C GLY A 313 2.30 33.61 7.72
N VAL A 314 2.47 32.33 7.38
CA VAL A 314 2.03 31.20 8.21
C VAL A 314 3.25 30.59 8.91
N GLY A 315 3.46 30.96 10.18
CA GLY A 315 4.60 30.51 10.98
C GLY A 315 5.94 30.88 10.34
N SER A 316 6.98 30.08 10.60
CA SER A 316 8.27 30.19 9.94
C SER A 316 8.86 28.80 9.65
N PRO A 317 9.88 28.66 8.77
CA PRO A 317 10.52 27.37 8.57
C PRO A 317 11.00 26.76 9.90
N GLY A 318 10.50 25.57 10.22
CA GLY A 318 10.79 24.87 11.48
C GLY A 318 9.94 25.31 12.69
N THR A 319 9.04 26.30 12.53
CA THR A 319 8.13 26.76 13.58
C THR A 319 6.68 26.74 13.09
N ASP A 320 5.98 25.67 13.45
CA ASP A 320 4.57 25.48 13.11
C ASP A 320 3.64 26.36 13.96
N VAL A 321 2.48 26.71 13.40
CA VAL A 321 1.41 27.36 14.17
C VAL A 321 0.55 26.26 14.79
N VAL A 322 0.34 26.32 16.11
CA VAL A 322 -0.33 25.25 16.86
C VAL A 322 -1.47 25.78 17.72
N SER A 323 -2.47 24.94 17.96
CA SER A 323 -3.50 25.23 18.97
C SER A 323 -2.95 25.09 20.40
N ALA A 324 -3.75 25.52 21.39
CA ALA A 324 -3.60 25.01 22.74
C ALA A 324 -3.70 23.46 22.76
N ALA A 325 -3.10 22.85 23.78
CA ALA A 325 -3.17 21.41 23.96
C ALA A 325 -4.63 20.94 24.09
N ILE A 326 -4.94 19.82 23.45
CA ILE A 326 -6.25 19.17 23.56
C ILE A 326 -6.26 18.40 24.87
N THR A 327 -7.24 18.67 25.73
CA THR A 327 -7.34 18.05 27.06
C THR A 327 -8.76 17.60 27.36
N GLY A 328 -8.90 16.63 28.25
CA GLY A 328 -10.19 16.17 28.75
C GLY A 328 -10.84 15.07 27.91
N THR A 329 -11.84 14.43 28.50
CA THR A 329 -12.56 13.27 27.92
C THR A 329 -13.91 13.63 27.32
N THR A 330 -14.29 14.90 27.41
CA THR A 330 -15.48 15.48 26.79
C THR A 330 -15.08 16.28 25.55
N PHE A 331 -15.97 16.35 24.56
CA PHE A 331 -15.71 17.16 23.37
C PHE A 331 -15.62 18.64 23.74
N ALA A 332 -14.51 19.26 23.35
CA ALA A 332 -14.29 20.69 23.43
C ALA A 332 -13.87 21.24 22.06
N GLN A 333 -14.18 22.51 21.79
CA GLN A 333 -13.70 23.17 20.58
C GLN A 333 -12.23 23.55 20.76
N VAL A 334 -11.43 23.21 19.76
CA VAL A 334 -10.01 23.54 19.68
C VAL A 334 -9.81 24.36 18.42
N SER A 335 -9.09 25.46 18.55
CA SER A 335 -8.89 26.42 17.46
C SER A 335 -7.42 26.60 17.13
N VAL A 336 -7.14 26.78 15.84
CA VAL A 336 -5.86 27.28 15.35
C VAL A 336 -6.14 28.51 14.48
N THR A 337 -5.34 29.56 14.68
CA THR A 337 -5.49 30.84 13.99
C THR A 337 -4.18 31.23 13.34
N PHE A 338 -4.24 31.66 12.08
CA PHE A 338 -3.08 32.08 11.30
C PHE A 338 -3.50 33.13 10.26
N THR A 339 -2.55 33.90 9.74
CA THR A 339 -2.81 34.99 8.78
C THR A 339 -1.82 34.87 7.62
N PRO A 340 -2.19 34.19 6.52
CA PRO A 340 -1.36 34.15 5.32
C PRO A 340 -1.20 35.55 4.75
N THR A 341 -0.06 35.86 4.14
CA THR A 341 0.18 37.13 3.43
C THR A 341 -0.13 37.06 1.94
N GLU A 342 -0.46 35.85 1.47
CA GLU A 342 -0.85 35.54 0.09
C GLU A 342 -2.09 34.63 0.10
N TYR A 343 -2.76 34.51 -1.05
CA TYR A 343 -3.82 33.53 -1.21
C TYR A 343 -3.24 32.12 -1.15
N ALA A 344 -3.72 31.29 -0.23
CA ALA A 344 -3.17 29.95 0.00
C ALA A 344 -4.27 28.93 0.34
N VAL A 345 -3.97 27.65 0.10
CA VAL A 345 -4.77 26.52 0.64
C VAL A 345 -3.95 25.86 1.73
N VAL A 346 -4.32 26.11 2.98
CA VAL A 346 -3.55 25.71 4.15
C VAL A 346 -4.03 24.36 4.68
N ASP A 347 -3.10 23.43 4.87
CA ASP A 347 -3.35 22.13 5.47
C ASP A 347 -3.41 22.22 7.01
N ILE A 348 -4.43 21.61 7.60
CA ILE A 348 -4.58 21.48 9.06
C ILE A 348 -4.33 20.02 9.44
N PHE A 349 -3.42 19.79 10.38
CA PHE A 349 -3.11 18.48 10.91
C PHE A 349 -3.63 18.34 12.34
N ALA A 350 -4.10 17.14 12.68
CA ALA A 350 -4.26 16.72 14.06
C ALA A 350 -3.11 15.78 14.42
N ASP A 351 -2.40 16.10 15.49
CA ASP A 351 -1.29 15.30 16.01
C ASP A 351 -1.65 14.70 17.37
N VAL A 352 -1.19 13.48 17.63
CA VAL A 352 -1.27 12.83 18.94
C VAL A 352 -0.02 11.99 19.21
N TRP A 353 0.46 11.99 20.46
CA TRP A 353 1.63 11.22 20.89
C TRP A 353 1.58 10.88 22.39
N GLY A 354 2.50 10.03 22.84
CA GLY A 354 2.72 9.73 24.26
C GLY A 354 1.73 8.71 24.86
N SER A 355 1.13 7.84 24.05
CA SER A 355 0.29 6.74 24.55
C SER A 355 0.22 5.58 23.56
N SER A 356 0.07 4.35 24.05
CA SER A 356 -0.22 3.15 23.24
C SER A 356 -1.61 2.54 23.52
N THR A 357 -2.33 3.07 24.51
CA THR A 357 -3.62 2.55 24.97
C THR A 357 -4.74 3.58 24.90
N GLN A 358 -4.40 4.85 24.66
CA GLN A 358 -5.34 5.97 24.64
C GLN A 358 -5.36 6.60 23.24
N ASN A 359 -6.41 7.35 22.95
CA ASN A 359 -6.65 7.90 21.62
C ASN A 359 -7.17 9.34 21.67
N LEU A 360 -6.96 10.04 20.54
CA LEU A 360 -7.59 11.31 20.21
C LEU A 360 -8.78 11.03 19.29
N VAL A 361 -9.91 11.69 19.54
CA VAL A 361 -10.99 11.80 18.57
C VAL A 361 -11.12 13.26 18.14
N VAL A 362 -11.12 13.50 16.83
CA VAL A 362 -11.30 14.83 16.22
C VAL A 362 -12.45 14.80 15.21
N SER A 363 -13.31 15.81 15.21
CA SER A 363 -14.48 15.91 14.33
C SER A 363 -14.73 17.34 13.88
N GLY A 364 -15.13 17.54 12.63
CA GLY A 364 -15.29 18.86 11.99
C GLY A 364 -14.66 18.94 10.59
N PRO A 365 -14.41 20.16 10.07
CA PRO A 365 -14.43 21.45 10.78
C PRO A 365 -15.85 21.91 11.12
N VAL A 366 -15.96 22.69 12.20
CA VAL A 366 -17.24 23.16 12.76
C VAL A 366 -17.49 24.61 12.43
N VAL A 367 -16.42 25.42 12.44
CA VAL A 367 -16.47 26.85 12.15
C VAL A 367 -15.18 27.25 11.43
N LEU A 368 -15.34 27.95 10.32
CA LEU A 368 -14.32 28.72 9.65
C LEU A 368 -14.71 30.20 9.77
N SER A 369 -13.83 31.02 10.33
CA SER A 369 -13.99 32.47 10.31
C SER A 369 -12.81 33.09 9.57
N GLN A 370 -13.13 34.01 8.66
CA GLN A 370 -12.23 34.79 7.83
C GLN A 370 -12.70 36.24 7.90
#